data_AF-A0A379AQD4-F1
#
_entry.id   AF-A0A379AQD4-F1
#
_cell.length_a   1.000
_cell.length_b   1.000
_cell.length_c   1.000
_cell.angle_alpha   90.00
_cell.angle_beta   90.00
_cell.angle_gamma   90.00
#
_symmetry.space_group_name_H-M   'P 1'
#
loop_
_entity.id
_entity.type
_entity.pdbx_description
1 polymer ?
#
loop_
_entity_poly.entity_id
_entity_poly.type
_entity_poly.pdbx_seq_one_letter_code
_entity_poly.pdbx_strand_id
1 'polypeptide(L)' 'MTNIILSDLALNDIDEILASVYEFTGFISTPQKLQQEFNKTFELIAFMPQAIGRMRNDGTREAFQLLQEYRQ' A
#
# COMPACT_ATOMS: atom_id res chain seq x y z
N MET A 1 -7.84 8.24 -16.43
CA MET A 1 -7.00 7.78 -15.30
C MET A 1 -7.16 8.79 -14.19
N THR A 2 -7.62 8.34 -13.03
CA THR A 2 -7.73 9.18 -11.84
C THR A 2 -6.32 9.47 -11.33
N ASN A 3 -6.02 10.71 -10.98
CA ASN A 3 -4.70 11.08 -10.47
C ASN A 3 -4.56 10.58 -9.02
N ILE A 4 -3.54 9.78 -8.74
CA ILE A 4 -3.24 9.31 -7.37
C ILE A 4 -2.40 10.40 -6.71
N ILE A 5 -2.91 10.95 -5.62
CA ILE A 5 -2.21 11.96 -4.83
C ILE A 5 -1.99 11.37 -3.44
N LEU A 6 -0.72 11.23 -3.08
CA LEU A 6 -0.30 10.84 -1.73
C LEU A 6 0.06 12.09 -0.95
N SER A 7 -0.36 12.17 0.31
CA SER A 7 0.09 13.23 1.21
C SER A 7 1.54 13.02 1.62
N ASP A 8 2.21 14.07 2.07
CA ASP A 8 3.58 13.98 2.59
C ASP A 8 3.68 12.98 3.76
N LEU A 9 2.64 12.94 4.62
CA LEU A 9 2.57 11.96 5.70
C LEU A 9 2.53 10.53 5.15
N ALA A 10 1.69 10.26 4.14
CA ALA A 10 1.59 8.93 3.55
C ALA A 10 2.90 8.50 2.86
N LEU A 11 3.64 9.44 2.26
CA LEU A 11 4.96 9.15 1.69
C LEU A 11 5.97 8.79 2.78
N ASN A 12 6.02 9.56 3.87
CA ASN A 12 6.90 9.27 5.00
C ASN A 12 6.56 7.92 5.65
N ASP A 13 5.27 7.61 5.82
CA ASP A 13 4.82 6.33 6.38
C ASP A 13 5.26 5.15 5.49
N ILE A 14 5.16 5.29 4.15
CA ILE A 14 5.64 4.27 3.20
C ILE A 14 7.15 4.09 3.35
N ASP A 15 7.92 5.17 3.39
CA ASP A 15 9.38 5.10 3.53
C ASP A 15 9.79 4.41 4.85
N GLU A 16 9.13 4.71 5.96
CA GLU A 16 9.35 4.06 7.25
C GLU A 16 9.03 2.55 7.20
N ILE A 17 7.91 2.17 6.60
CA ILE A 17 7.51 0.77 6.44
C ILE A 17 8.54 0.00 5.60
N LEU A 18 8.98 0.57 4.48
CA LEU A 18 9.97 -0.08 3.61
C LEU A 18 11.33 -0.22 4.30
N ALA A 19 11.77 0.80 5.05
CA ALA A 19 13.00 0.74 5.83
C ALA A 19 12.91 -0.35 6.91
N SER A 20 11.81 -0.41 7.66
CA SER A 20 11.60 -1.45 8.68
C SER A 20 11.62 -2.87 8.10
N VAL A 21 10.99 -3.07 6.94
CA VAL A 21 11.01 -4.37 6.25
C VAL A 21 12.40 -4.75 5.79
N TYR A 22 13.20 -3.78 5.31
CA TYR A 22 14.60 -4.03 4.98
C TYR A 22 15.41 -4.39 6.21
N GLU A 23 15.28 -3.63 7.31
CA GLU A 23 15.99 -3.88 8.57
C GLU A 23 15.69 -5.26 9.13
N PHE A 24 14.43 -5.69 9.06
CA PHE A 24 14.01 -7.00 9.55
C PHE A 24 14.49 -8.16 8.67
N THR A 25 14.44 -8.01 7.33
CA THR A 25 14.74 -9.13 6.42
C THR A 25 16.17 -9.17 5.92
N GLY A 26 16.86 -8.03 5.86
CA GLY A 26 18.20 -7.88 5.28
C GLY A 26 18.25 -8.00 3.75
N PHE A 27 17.11 -8.17 3.06
CA PHE A 27 17.04 -8.36 1.61
C PHE A 27 16.36 -7.16 0.94
N ILE A 28 17.08 -6.43 0.10
CA ILE A 28 16.54 -5.27 -0.64
C ILE A 28 15.37 -5.62 -1.57
N SER A 29 15.29 -6.88 -2.02
CA SER A 29 14.19 -7.36 -2.85
C SER A 29 12.85 -7.36 -2.12
N THR A 30 12.83 -7.52 -0.80
CA THR A 30 11.59 -7.59 -0.02
C THR A 30 10.82 -6.26 0.02
N PRO A 31 11.42 -5.13 0.43
CA PRO A 31 10.73 -3.83 0.37
C PRO A 31 10.39 -3.43 -1.07
N GLN A 32 11.20 -3.78 -2.07
CA GLN A 32 10.86 -3.53 -3.48
C GLN A 32 9.58 -4.24 -3.91
N LYS A 33 9.41 -5.52 -3.53
CA LYS A 33 8.16 -6.26 -3.76
C LYS A 33 7.00 -5.62 -3.02
N LEU A 34 7.18 -5.20 -1.77
CA LEU A 34 6.13 -4.53 -1.00
C LEU A 34 5.68 -3.22 -1.65
N GLN A 35 6.62 -2.39 -2.13
CA GLN A 35 6.30 -1.16 -2.84
C GLN A 35 5.50 -1.45 -4.13
N GLN A 36 5.86 -2.50 -4.86
CA GLN A 36 5.08 -2.91 -6.04
C GLN A 36 3.66 -3.32 -5.68
N GLU A 37 3.47 -4.03 -4.56
CA GLU A 37 2.14 -4.38 -4.07
C GLU A 37 1.34 -3.15 -3.65
N PHE A 38 1.94 -2.16 -2.98
CA PHE A 38 1.29 -0.88 -2.70
C PHE A 38 0.84 -0.17 -3.97
N ASN A 39 1.72 -0.07 -4.97
CA ASN A 39 1.40 0.59 -6.24
C ASN A 39 0.21 -0.09 -6.94
N LYS A 40 0.17 -1.43 -6.98
CA LYS A 40 -0.96 -2.19 -7.53
C LYS A 40 -2.26 -1.88 -6.79
N THR A 41 -2.22 -1.82 -5.45
CA THR A 41 -3.40 -1.48 -4.65
C THR A 41 -3.87 -0.06 -4.93
N PHE A 42 -2.95 0.91 -5.04
CA PHE A 42 -3.29 2.30 -5.35
C PHE A 42 -3.91 2.43 -6.74
N GLU A 43 -3.39 1.71 -7.74
CA GLU A 43 -3.96 1.65 -9.08
C GLU A 43 -5.38 1.06 -9.08
N LEU A 44 -5.62 -0.01 -8.32
CA LEU A 44 -6.96 -0.60 -8.16
C LEU A 44 -7.94 0.38 -7.52
N ILE A 45 -7.52 1.11 -6.48
CA ILE A 45 -8.32 2.16 -5.84
C ILE A 45 -8.62 3.27 -6.85
N ALA A 46 -7.63 3.72 -7.62
CA ALA A 46 -7.82 4.76 -8.63
C ALA A 46 -8.78 4.32 -9.74
N PHE A 47 -8.77 3.03 -10.09
CA PHE A 47 -9.63 2.43 -11.09
C PHE A 47 -11.08 2.26 -10.60
N MET A 48 -11.29 1.83 -9.35
CA MET A 48 -12.62 1.65 -8.76
C MET A 48 -12.73 2.27 -7.34
N PRO A 49 -12.74 3.60 -7.24
CA PRO A 49 -12.63 4.31 -5.95
C PRO A 49 -13.81 4.06 -5.00
N GLN A 50 -14.96 3.66 -5.54
CA GLN A 50 -16.16 3.35 -4.75
C GLN A 50 -16.33 1.86 -4.43
N ALA A 51 -15.62 0.97 -5.13
CA ALA A 51 -15.73 -0.48 -4.93
C ALA A 51 -14.60 -1.05 -4.09
N ILE A 52 -13.41 -0.46 -4.15
CA ILE A 52 -12.25 -0.91 -3.37
C ILE A 52 -12.27 -0.28 -1.98
N GLY A 53 -12.01 -1.14 -0.99
CA GLY A 53 -11.95 -0.75 0.42
C GLY A 53 -13.31 -0.66 1.12
N ARG A 54 -13.30 -0.90 2.42
CA ARG A 54 -14.48 -0.83 3.29
C ARG A 54 -14.70 0.63 3.71
N MET A 55 -15.95 1.09 3.61
CA MET A 55 -16.35 2.41 4.14
C MET A 55 -16.30 2.41 5.67
N ARG A 56 -15.71 3.44 6.25
CA ARG A 56 -15.68 3.71 7.69
C ARG A 56 -16.80 4.67 8.10
N ASN A 57 -17.03 4.79 9.40
CA ASN A 57 -18.07 5.64 9.97
C ASN A 57 -17.78 7.15 9.82
N ASP A 58 -16.53 7.52 9.55
CA ASP A 58 -16.06 8.89 9.38
C ASP A 58 -16.06 9.37 7.91
N GLY A 59 -16.58 8.55 6.99
CA GLY A 59 -16.61 8.84 5.55
C GLY A 59 -15.30 8.51 4.82
N THR A 60 -14.29 7.96 5.50
CA THR A 60 -13.07 7.45 4.87
C THR A 60 -13.22 5.99 4.43
N ARG A 61 -12.26 5.47 3.65
CA ARG A 61 -12.21 4.07 3.24
C ARG A 61 -10.90 3.41 3.67
N GLU A 62 -10.96 2.11 3.94
CA GLU A 62 -9.79 1.30 4.28
C GLU A 62 -9.64 0.14 3.30
N ALA A 63 -8.42 -0.06 2.81
CA ALA A 63 -8.06 -1.21 1.98
C ALA A 63 -6.94 -1.97 2.69
N PHE A 64 -7.06 -3.30 2.70
CA PHE A 64 -6.03 -4.18 3.24
C PHE A 64 -5.22 -4.75 2.08
N GLN A 65 -3.90 -4.61 2.14
CA GLN A 65 -2.98 -5.25 1.22
C GLN A 65 -2.15 -6.28 1.99
N LEU A 66 -2.14 -7.52 1.49
CA LEU A 66 -1.30 -8.59 2.02
C LEU A 66 -0.18 -8.89 1.02
N LEU A 67 1.03 -9.08 1.52
CA LEU A 67 2.11 -9.70 0.75
C LEU A 67 1.70 -11.14 0.41
N GLN A 68 1.44 -11.41 -0.87
CA GLN A 68 0.90 -12.70 -1.34
C GLN A 68 1.90 -13.87 -1.23
N GLU A 69 3.15 -13.63 -0.82
CA GLU A 69 4.18 -14.69 -0.70
C GLU A 69 4.00 -15.62 0.51
N TYR A 70 3.03 -15.35 1.40
CA TYR A 70 2.74 -16.17 2.59
C TYR A 70 1.45 -17.00 2.52
N ARG A 71 0.81 -17.13 1.34
CA ARG A 71 -0.22 -18.16 1.15
C ARG A 71 0.46 -19.50 0.87
N GLN A 72 0.69 -20.27 1.93
CA GLN A 72 0.88 -21.72 1.86
C GLN A 72 -0.45 -22.39 1.50
#